data_AF-A0AAV0NX44-F1
#
_entry.id   AF-A0AAV0NX44-F1
#
_cell.length_a   1.000
_cell.length_b   1.000
_cell.length_c   1.000
_cell.angle_alpha   90.00
_cell.angle_beta   90.00
_cell.angle_gamma   90.00
#
_symmetry.space_group_name_H-M   'P 1'
#
loop_
_entity.id
_entity.type
_entity.pdbx_description
1 polymer ?
#
loop_
_entity_poly.entity_id
_entity_poly.type
_entity_poly.pdbx_seq_one_letter_code
_entity_poly.pdbx_strand_id
1 'polypeptide(L)'
;MQSLGLTPNVKHYGSVVDLLGRAGRLQQAYYVIDSMPMLPDMVLWQTLLGACKTYKNVDMAEMVTRKLVEMGSTSDGNFVLLSNIYAARDEEKENALYQHSEKLAVAFGLICAEDEARPIQVIKNLRICGDCHVVIKLISKMYNREIIVRDRVRFHRFKDGTCSCRDYW
;
A
#
# COMPACT_ATOMS: atom_id res chain seq x y z
N MET A 1 11.81 6.96 34.91
CA MET A 1 11.55 5.66 35.56
C MET A 1 12.63 5.21 36.53
N GLN A 2 13.89 5.68 36.46
CA GLN A 2 14.91 5.41 37.50
C GLN A 2 14.69 6.16 38.83
N SER A 3 13.79 7.14 38.89
CA SER A 3 13.57 8.02 40.05
C SER A 3 12.69 7.45 41.16
N LEU A 4 12.18 6.22 41.02
CA LEU A 4 11.24 5.58 41.97
C LEU A 4 11.79 4.30 42.62
N GLY A 5 13.06 3.94 42.39
CA GLY A 5 13.69 2.75 42.97
C GLY A 5 13.15 1.40 42.44
N LEU A 6 12.25 1.42 41.45
CA LEU A 6 11.72 0.22 40.81
C LEU A 6 12.59 -0.15 39.61
N THR A 7 13.18 -1.35 39.63
CA THR A 7 13.87 -1.92 38.47
C THR A 7 12.83 -2.51 37.51
N PRO A 8 12.68 -1.96 36.29
CA PRO A 8 11.72 -2.49 35.34
C PRO A 8 12.12 -3.91 34.92
N ASN A 9 11.14 -4.82 34.81
CA ASN A 9 11.34 -6.19 34.35
C ASN A 9 10.69 -6.37 32.97
N VAL A 10 10.86 -7.54 32.34
CA VAL A 10 10.36 -7.81 30.98
C VAL A 10 8.85 -7.57 30.85
N LYS A 11 8.07 -7.84 31.90
CA LYS A 11 6.61 -7.60 31.90
C LYS A 11 6.27 -6.12 31.84
N HIS A 12 7.01 -5.27 32.56
CA HIS A 12 6.83 -3.82 32.51
C HIS A 12 7.09 -3.27 31.11
N TYR A 13 8.17 -3.73 30.46
CA TYR A 13 8.47 -3.39 29.07
C TYR A 13 7.39 -3.90 28.13
N GLY A 14 6.91 -5.13 28.32
CA GLY A 14 5.79 -5.69 27.55
C GLY A 14 4.53 -4.81 27.61
N SER A 15 4.17 -4.29 28.79
CA SER A 15 3.05 -3.35 28.92
C SER A 15 3.28 -2.04 28.16
N VAL A 16 4.50 -1.49 28.20
CA VAL A 16 4.84 -0.27 27.46
C VAL A 16 4.78 -0.50 25.94
N VAL A 17 5.32 -1.63 25.47
CA VAL A 17 5.29 -2.01 24.06
C VAL A 17 3.87 -2.23 23.55
N ASP A 18 3.02 -2.92 24.32
CA ASP A 18 1.60 -3.10 23.98
C ASP A 18 0.87 -1.76 23.89
N LEU A 19 1.08 -0.86 24.86
CA LEU A 19 0.48 0.48 24.85
C LEU A 19 0.93 1.31 23.65
N LEU A 20 2.23 1.36 23.36
CA LEU A 20 2.78 2.09 22.22
C LEU A 20 2.34 1.47 20.89
N GLY A 21 2.30 0.15 20.82
CA GLY A 21 1.82 -0.61 19.67
C GLY A 21 0.37 -0.26 19.34
N ARG A 22 -0.54 -0.29 20.33
CA ARG A 22 -1.96 0.11 20.16
C ARG A 22 -2.16 1.60 19.90
N ALA A 23 -1.18 2.44 20.22
CA ALA A 23 -1.19 3.86 19.90
C ALA A 23 -0.60 4.17 18.51
N GLY A 24 -0.14 3.17 17.75
CA GLY A 24 0.51 3.35 16.45
C GLY A 24 1.92 3.94 16.52
N ARG A 25 2.50 4.04 17.72
CA ARG A 25 3.84 4.59 17.97
C ARG A 25 4.91 3.52 17.78
N LEU A 26 4.91 2.88 16.62
CA LEU A 26 5.69 1.67 16.37
C LEU A 26 7.20 1.88 16.54
N GLN A 27 7.75 3.01 16.06
CA GLN A 27 9.18 3.33 16.22
C GLN A 27 9.57 3.47 17.70
N GLN A 28 8.69 4.04 18.52
CA GLN A 28 8.94 4.17 19.95
C GLN A 28 8.86 2.80 20.64
N ALA A 29 7.89 1.96 20.24
CA ALA A 29 7.79 0.59 20.73
C ALA A 29 9.06 -0.21 20.39
N TYR A 30 9.58 -0.10 19.16
CA TYR A 30 10.84 -0.71 18.76
C TYR A 30 12.00 -0.24 19.64
N TYR A 31 12.16 1.08 19.81
CA TYR A 31 13.22 1.66 20.64
C TYR A 31 13.14 1.17 22.09
N VAL A 32 11.93 1.03 22.64
CA VAL A 32 11.72 0.51 24.00
C VAL A 32 12.22 -0.93 24.13
N ILE A 33 12.02 -1.78 23.12
CA ILE A 33 12.52 -3.16 23.11
C ILE A 33 14.06 -3.18 22.96
N ASP A 34 14.59 -2.38 22.03
CA ASP A 34 16.02 -2.35 21.72
C ASP A 34 16.87 -1.76 22.86
N SER A 35 16.30 -0.83 23.63
CA SER A 35 16.96 -0.19 24.78
C SER A 35 16.83 -0.96 26.10
N MET A 36 16.31 -2.19 26.07
CA MET A 36 16.14 -2.99 27.29
C MET A 36 17.51 -3.39 27.90
N PRO A 37 17.70 -3.24 29.23
CA PRO A 37 18.92 -3.67 29.91
C PRO A 37 19.01 -5.19 30.09
N MET A 38 18.03 -5.94 29.60
CA MET A 38 17.93 -7.39 29.66
C MET A 38 17.46 -7.93 28.31
N LEU A 39 17.69 -9.23 28.08
CA LEU A 39 17.28 -9.87 26.83
C LEU A 39 15.75 -9.77 26.64
N PRO A 40 15.27 -9.15 25.55
CA PRO A 40 13.85 -9.14 25.23
C PRO A 40 13.39 -10.55 24.87
N ASP A 41 12.20 -10.93 25.32
CA ASP A 41 11.60 -12.20 24.93
C ASP A 41 10.95 -12.09 23.53
N MET A 42 10.64 -13.25 22.94
CA MET A 42 10.00 -13.32 21.63
C MET A 42 8.61 -12.70 21.63
N VAL A 43 7.93 -12.68 22.79
CA VAL A 43 6.55 -12.18 22.91
C VAL A 43 6.51 -10.68 22.68
N LEU A 44 7.47 -9.90 23.21
CA LEU A 44 7.55 -8.45 22.96
C LEU A 44 7.65 -8.12 21.47
N TRP A 45 8.47 -8.86 20.74
CA TRP A 45 8.61 -8.68 19.29
C TRP A 45 7.35 -9.11 18.54
N GLN A 46 6.69 -10.19 18.95
CA GLN A 46 5.40 -10.61 18.39
C GLN A 46 4.30 -9.57 18.64
N THR A 47 4.27 -8.95 19.82
CA THR A 47 3.35 -7.84 20.12
C THR A 47 3.57 -6.67 19.16
N LEU A 48 4.82 -6.29 18.92
CA LEU A 48 5.14 -5.24 17.96
C LEU A 48 4.77 -5.64 16.53
N LEU A 49 5.01 -6.89 16.13
CA LEU A 49 4.63 -7.40 14.80
C LEU A 49 3.11 -7.34 14.60
N GLY A 50 2.33 -7.70 15.62
CA GLY A 50 0.88 -7.55 15.63
C GLY A 50 0.44 -6.09 15.43
N ALA A 51 1.11 -5.14 16.08
CA ALA A 51 0.86 -3.72 15.87
C ALA A 51 1.24 -3.27 14.44
N CYS A 52 2.36 -3.75 13.88
CA CYS A 52 2.75 -3.47 12.51
C CYS A 52 1.68 -3.90 11.50
N LYS A 53 0.99 -5.02 11.77
CA LYS A 53 -0.17 -5.45 10.96
C LYS A 53 -1.31 -4.44 11.00
N THR A 54 -1.71 -4.00 12.19
CA THR A 54 -2.81 -3.05 12.37
C THR A 54 -2.55 -1.73 11.64
N TYR A 55 -1.31 -1.24 11.67
CA TYR A 55 -0.91 0.02 11.04
C TYR A 55 -0.26 -0.16 9.66
N LYS A 56 -0.32 -1.37 9.09
CA LYS A 56 0.20 -1.73 7.76
C LYS A 56 1.65 -1.27 7.51
N ASN A 57 2.47 -1.24 8.55
CA ASN A 57 3.86 -0.82 8.44
C ASN A 57 4.74 -2.02 8.05
N VAL A 58 4.94 -2.21 6.74
CA VAL A 58 5.70 -3.35 6.20
C VAL A 58 7.17 -3.28 6.60
N ASP A 59 7.80 -2.11 6.50
CA ASP A 59 9.23 -1.96 6.77
C ASP A 59 9.57 -2.39 8.21
N MET A 60 8.74 -1.97 9.17
CA MET A 60 8.92 -2.39 10.56
C MET A 60 8.58 -3.87 10.78
N ALA A 61 7.55 -4.39 10.11
CA ALA A 61 7.22 -5.81 10.18
C ALA A 61 8.36 -6.71 9.67
N GLU A 62 9.06 -6.31 8.62
CA GLU A 62 10.24 -7.00 8.11
C GLU A 62 11.39 -6.97 9.12
N MET A 63 11.67 -5.80 9.72
CA MET A 63 12.72 -5.66 10.74
C MET A 63 12.45 -6.55 11.95
N VAL A 64 11.22 -6.52 12.47
CA VAL A 64 10.81 -7.31 13.64
C VAL A 64 10.82 -8.81 13.33
N THR A 65 10.35 -9.23 12.16
CA THR A 65 10.42 -10.63 11.75
C THR A 65 11.86 -11.12 11.65
N ARG A 66 12.78 -10.29 11.15
CA ARG A 66 14.22 -10.63 11.11
C ARG A 66 14.79 -10.87 12.50
N LYS A 67 14.45 -10.00 13.47
CA LYS A 67 14.83 -10.16 14.88
C LYS A 67 14.26 -11.44 15.47
N LEU A 68 13.01 -11.78 15.16
CA LEU A 68 12.39 -13.04 15.57
C LEU A 68 13.16 -14.27 15.04
N VAL A 69 13.56 -14.25 13.78
CA VAL A 69 14.37 -15.33 13.18
C VAL A 69 15.76 -15.40 13.81
N GLU A 70 16.43 -14.27 14.05
CA GLU A 70 17.73 -14.19 14.73
C GLU A 70 17.68 -14.79 16.15
N MET A 71 16.55 -14.64 16.86
CA MET A 71 16.32 -15.27 18.18
C MET A 71 15.91 -16.74 18.09
N GLY A 72 15.92 -17.35 16.90
CA GLY A 72 15.57 -18.76 16.70
C GLY A 72 14.07 -19.03 16.58
N SER A 73 13.24 -18.03 16.25
CA SER A 73 11.81 -18.26 16.00
C SER A 73 11.61 -19.06 14.72
N THR A 74 11.01 -20.24 14.86
CA THR A 74 10.50 -21.06 13.75
C THR A 74 8.98 -20.98 13.64
N SER A 75 8.34 -19.95 14.22
CA SER A 75 6.88 -19.86 14.25
C SER A 75 6.35 -19.50 12.87
N ASP A 76 5.69 -20.46 12.22
CA ASP A 76 4.94 -20.24 10.98
C ASP A 76 3.96 -19.08 11.10
N GLY A 77 3.41 -18.86 12.30
CA GLY A 77 2.51 -17.75 12.61
C GLY A 77 3.11 -16.36 12.33
N ASN A 78 4.41 -16.18 12.55
CA ASN A 78 5.10 -14.92 12.27
C ASN A 78 5.21 -14.67 10.76
N PHE A 79 5.51 -15.71 9.97
CA PHE A 79 5.59 -15.62 8.52
C PHE A 79 4.23 -15.42 7.87
N VAL A 80 3.19 -16.12 8.36
CA VAL A 80 1.80 -15.90 7.95
C VAL A 80 1.38 -14.46 8.25
N LEU A 81 1.74 -13.94 9.43
CA LEU A 81 1.46 -12.57 9.78
C LEU A 81 2.15 -11.59 8.82
N LEU A 82 3.45 -11.74 8.57
CA LEU A 82 4.18 -10.90 7.62
C LEU A 82 3.58 -10.97 6.20
N SER A 83 3.23 -12.17 5.72
CA SER A 83 2.57 -12.37 4.43
C SER A 83 1.24 -11.61 4.32
N ASN A 84 0.45 -11.60 5.39
CA ASN A 84 -0.81 -10.85 5.44
C ASN A 84 -0.57 -9.33 5.39
N ILE A 85 0.51 -8.83 5.99
CA ILE A 85 0.87 -7.40 5.93
C ILE A 85 1.28 -7.02 4.50
N TYR A 86 2.04 -7.88 3.82
CA TYR A 86 2.36 -7.67 2.40
C TYR A 86 1.11 -7.63 1.52
N ALA A 87 0.21 -8.60 1.68
CA ALA A 87 -1.04 -8.66 0.92
C ALA A 87 -1.89 -7.39 1.12
N ALA A 88 -2.05 -6.93 2.37
CA ALA A 88 -2.80 -5.71 2.67
C ALA A 88 -2.18 -4.43 2.04
N ARG A 89 -0.85 -4.35 1.94
CA ARG A 89 -0.18 -3.24 1.25
C ARG A 89 -0.42 -3.30 -0.26
N ASP A 90 -0.39 -4.48 -0.84
CA ASP A 90 -0.58 -4.65 -2.28
C ASP A 90 -2.04 -4.41 -2.68
N GLU A 91 -3.01 -4.79 -1.84
CA GLU A 91 -4.42 -4.37 -1.99
C GLU A 91 -4.59 -2.85 -1.92
N GLU A 92 -3.86 -2.14 -1.04
CA GLU A 92 -3.90 -0.67 -1.00
C GLU A 92 -3.29 -0.04 -2.25
N LYS A 93 -2.20 -0.61 -2.78
CA LYS A 93 -1.63 -0.18 -4.06
C LYS A 93 -2.62 -0.43 -5.19
N GLU A 94 -3.26 -1.59 -5.22
CA GLU A 94 -4.28 -1.91 -6.22
C GLU A 94 -5.48 -0.97 -6.11
N ASN A 95 -5.97 -0.70 -4.91
CA ASN A 95 -7.02 0.30 -4.65
C ASN A 95 -6.61 1.73 -5.02
N ALA A 96 -5.35 2.11 -4.85
CA ALA A 96 -4.83 3.37 -5.37
C ALA A 96 -4.82 3.38 -6.92
N LEU A 97 -4.62 2.24 -7.58
CA LEU A 97 -4.76 2.10 -9.03
C LEU A 97 -6.23 2.18 -9.51
N TYR A 98 -7.21 1.98 -8.62
CA TYR A 98 -8.62 2.25 -8.93
C TYR A 98 -8.95 3.77 -8.89
N GLN A 99 -8.16 4.61 -8.22
CA GLN A 99 -8.37 6.07 -8.13
C GLN A 99 -7.80 6.87 -9.30
N HIS A 100 -7.81 6.32 -10.51
CA HIS A 100 -7.43 7.10 -11.66
C HIS A 100 -8.64 7.84 -12.24
N SER A 101 -8.65 9.17 -12.06
CA SER A 101 -9.67 10.10 -12.56
C SER A 101 -10.02 9.91 -14.04
N GLU A 102 -9.10 9.41 -14.86
CA GLU A 102 -9.31 9.15 -16.28
C GLU A 102 -10.30 8.02 -16.52
N LYS A 103 -10.24 6.94 -15.72
CA LYS A 103 -11.17 5.81 -15.84
C LYS A 103 -12.60 6.29 -15.56
N LEU A 104 -12.78 7.08 -14.51
CA LEU A 104 -14.07 7.68 -14.15
C LEU A 104 -14.55 8.66 -15.22
N ALA A 105 -13.65 9.52 -15.74
CA ALA A 105 -14.00 10.46 -16.80
C ALA A 105 -14.44 9.75 -18.09
N VAL A 106 -13.75 8.68 -18.48
CA VAL A 106 -14.14 7.86 -19.64
C VAL A 106 -15.46 7.14 -19.39
N ALA A 107 -15.66 6.54 -18.21
CA ALA A 107 -16.91 5.87 -17.86
C ALA A 107 -18.09 6.84 -17.88
N PHE A 108 -17.94 8.04 -17.30
CA PHE A 108 -18.95 9.09 -17.36
C PHE A 108 -19.21 9.52 -18.81
N GLY A 109 -18.16 9.70 -19.61
CA GLY A 109 -18.28 10.02 -21.04
C GLY A 109 -19.03 8.95 -21.84
N LEU A 110 -18.91 7.66 -21.48
CA LEU A 110 -19.69 6.59 -22.11
C LEU A 110 -21.16 6.63 -21.72
N ILE A 111 -21.47 6.98 -20.47
CA ILE A 111 -22.85 7.01 -19.96
C ILE A 111 -23.62 8.23 -20.50
N CYS A 112 -22.95 9.38 -20.59
CA CYS A 112 -23.61 10.65 -20.88
C CYS A 112 -23.49 11.12 -22.34
N ALA A 113 -22.67 10.48 -23.17
CA ALA A 113 -22.55 10.90 -24.56
C ALA A 113 -23.77 10.45 -25.38
N GLU A 114 -24.54 11.42 -25.87
CA GLU A 114 -25.69 11.18 -26.74
C GLU A 114 -25.29 10.75 -28.16
N ASP A 115 -24.08 11.12 -28.60
CA ASP A 115 -23.55 10.82 -29.94
C ASP A 115 -22.40 9.80 -29.86
N GLU A 116 -22.71 8.57 -30.28
CA GLU A 116 -21.78 7.45 -30.37
C GLU A 116 -20.72 7.56 -31.49
N ALA A 117 -20.80 8.56 -32.36
CA ALA A 117 -19.74 8.89 -33.32
C ALA A 117 -18.69 9.87 -32.77
N ARG A 118 -19.07 10.73 -31.80
CA ARG A 118 -18.18 11.75 -31.23
C ARG A 118 -17.14 11.21 -30.24
N PRO A 119 -15.82 11.41 -30.44
CA PRO A 119 -14.81 10.92 -29.50
C PRO A 119 -14.99 11.45 -28.08
N ILE A 120 -14.78 10.59 -27.07
CA ILE A 120 -14.73 11.01 -25.66
C ILE A 120 -13.39 11.71 -25.43
N GLN A 121 -13.41 12.94 -24.91
CA GLN A 121 -12.21 13.71 -24.63
C GLN A 121 -11.99 13.86 -23.13
N VAL A 122 -10.79 13.50 -22.66
CA VAL A 122 -10.36 13.67 -21.27
C VAL A 122 -9.09 14.50 -21.26
N ILE A 123 -9.09 15.60 -20.50
CA ILE A 123 -7.91 16.44 -20.29
C ILE A 123 -7.45 16.26 -18.85
N LYS A 124 -6.17 15.97 -18.66
CA LYS A 124 -5.55 15.82 -17.33
C LYS A 124 -4.24 16.60 -17.22
N ASN A 125 -3.93 17.04 -16.00
CA ASN A 125 -2.72 17.80 -15.68
C ASN A 125 -1.52 16.90 -15.30
N LEU A 126 -1.73 15.59 -15.16
CA LEU A 126 -0.69 14.61 -14.80
C LEU A 126 -0.43 13.68 -15.99
N ARG A 127 0.76 13.06 -16.08
CA ARG A 127 1.04 12.03 -17.12
C ARG A 127 0.10 10.84 -16.94
N ILE A 128 -0.40 10.24 -18.02
CA ILE A 128 -1.20 9.01 -17.91
C ILE A 128 -0.34 7.87 -17.35
N CYS A 129 -0.89 7.06 -16.43
CA CYS A 129 -0.19 5.88 -15.92
C CYS A 129 -0.40 4.68 -16.87
N GLY A 130 0.44 3.64 -16.74
CA GLY A 130 0.35 2.45 -17.58
C GLY A 130 -0.98 1.70 -17.42
N ASP A 131 -1.51 1.65 -16.20
CA ASP A 131 -2.79 1.01 -15.89
C ASP A 131 -3.98 1.72 -16.58
N CYS A 132 -4.10 3.05 -16.45
CA CYS A 132 -5.06 3.84 -17.24
C CYS A 132 -4.91 3.59 -18.74
N HIS A 133 -3.68 3.58 -19.23
CA HIS A 133 -3.40 3.41 -20.65
C HIS A 133 -3.92 2.05 -21.16
N VAL A 134 -3.68 0.97 -20.41
CA VAL A 134 -4.18 -0.38 -20.74
C VAL A 134 -5.70 -0.45 -20.66
N VAL A 135 -6.30 0.09 -19.60
CA VAL A 135 -7.76 0.05 -19.42
C VAL A 135 -8.48 0.84 -20.53
N ILE A 136 -8.00 2.03 -20.88
CA ILE A 136 -8.64 2.86 -21.92
C ILE A 136 -8.49 2.21 -23.31
N LYS A 137 -7.37 1.53 -23.60
CA LYS A 137 -7.25 0.67 -24.79
C LYS A 137 -8.37 -0.38 -24.80
N LEU A 138 -8.52 -1.15 -23.73
CA LEU A 138 -9.56 -2.19 -23.64
C LEU A 138 -10.96 -1.60 -23.85
N ILE A 139 -11.27 -0.49 -23.19
CA ILE A 139 -12.55 0.21 -23.35
C ILE A 139 -12.76 0.64 -24.80
N SER A 140 -11.75 1.23 -25.46
CA SER A 140 -11.88 1.66 -26.86
C SER A 140 -12.23 0.52 -27.80
N LYS A 141 -11.71 -0.70 -27.52
CA LYS A 141 -12.01 -1.91 -28.29
C LYS A 141 -13.40 -2.47 -27.96
N MET A 142 -13.73 -2.58 -26.68
CA MET A 142 -14.97 -3.20 -26.22
C MET A 142 -16.21 -2.41 -26.65
N TYR A 143 -16.13 -1.09 -26.57
CA TYR A 143 -17.24 -0.19 -26.91
C TYR A 143 -17.14 0.37 -28.32
N ASN A 144 -16.14 -0.06 -29.11
CA ASN A 144 -15.85 0.48 -30.45
C ASN A 144 -15.85 2.02 -30.46
N ARG A 145 -15.24 2.61 -29.43
CA ARG A 145 -15.35 4.04 -29.11
C ARG A 145 -13.99 4.69 -29.18
N GLU A 146 -13.90 5.79 -29.93
CA GLU A 146 -12.68 6.60 -29.95
C GLU A 146 -12.57 7.43 -28.66
N ILE A 147 -11.42 7.35 -28.00
CA ILE A 147 -11.15 8.09 -26.77
C ILE A 147 -9.85 8.86 -26.95
N ILE A 148 -9.88 10.16 -26.63
CA ILE A 148 -8.72 11.05 -26.72
C ILE A 148 -8.40 11.52 -25.30
N VAL A 149 -7.21 11.16 -24.81
CA VAL A 149 -6.71 11.64 -23.52
C VAL A 149 -5.54 12.58 -23.77
N ARG A 150 -5.69 13.84 -23.36
CA ARG A 150 -4.58 14.80 -23.28
C ARG A 150 -3.99 14.73 -21.89
N ASP A 151 -2.72 14.36 -21.79
CA ASP A 151 -1.95 14.50 -20.56
C ASP A 151 -0.95 15.68 -20.64
N ARG A 152 -0.10 15.83 -19.63
CA ARG A 152 0.89 16.93 -19.60
C ARG A 152 1.99 16.82 -20.66
N VAL A 153 2.19 15.63 -21.24
CA VAL A 153 3.29 15.31 -22.16
C VAL A 153 2.79 15.30 -23.60
N ARG A 154 1.63 14.69 -23.87
CA ARG A 154 1.13 14.46 -25.23
C ARG A 154 -0.37 14.14 -25.27
N PHE A 155 -0.85 13.95 -26.50
CA PHE A 155 -2.16 13.37 -26.78
C PHE A 155 -2.03 11.86 -27.00
N HIS A 156 -2.92 11.12 -26.35
CA HIS A 156 -3.12 9.70 -26.52
C HIS A 156 -4.45 9.50 -27.22
N ARG A 157 -4.41 8.96 -28.44
CA ARG A 157 -5.60 8.60 -29.19
C ARG A 157 -5.78 7.09 -29.10
N PHE A 158 -6.84 6.67 -28.43
CA PHE A 158 -7.20 5.27 -28.24
C PHE A 158 -8.29 4.87 -29.24
N LYS A 159 -8.01 3.82 -30.02
CA LYS A 159 -8.92 3.27 -31.00
C LYS A 159 -8.61 1.80 -31.25
N ASP A 160 -9.64 0.96 -31.31
CA ASP A 160 -9.54 -0.48 -31.61
C ASP A 160 -8.56 -1.25 -30.70
N GLY A 161 -8.41 -0.83 -29.44
CA GLY A 161 -7.49 -1.48 -28.49
C GLY A 161 -6.04 -1.01 -28.57
N THR A 162 -5.77 -0.01 -29.42
CA THR A 162 -4.42 0.54 -29.62
C THR A 162 -4.37 2.00 -29.19
N CYS A 163 -3.16 2.51 -28.95
CA CYS A 163 -2.91 3.91 -28.65
C CYS A 163 -1.88 4.50 -29.62
N SER A 164 -2.06 5.75 -30.03
CA SER A 164 -1.14 6.49 -30.88
C SER A 164 0.29 6.59 -30.33
N CYS A 165 0.50 6.46 -29.02
CA CYS A 165 1.83 6.54 -28.40
C CYS A 165 2.66 5.25 -28.53
N ARG A 166 2.09 4.16 -29.07
CA ARG A 166 2.75 2.84 -29.23
C ARG A 166 3.40 2.31 -27.96
N ASP A 167 2.72 2.49 -26.83
CA ASP A 167 3.19 2.03 -25.52
C ASP A 167 4.41 2.78 -24.95
N TYR A 168 4.76 3.93 -25.54
CA TYR A 168 5.71 4.87 -24.97
C TYR A 168 4.97 5.97 -24.21
N TRP A 169 4.10 5.65 -23.24
CA TRP A 169 3.29 6.63 -22.48
C TRP A 169 4.13 7.42 -21.49
#